data_AF-A0A379EZ47-F1
#
_entry.id   AF-A0A379EZ47-F1
#
_cell.length_a   1.000
_cell.length_b   1.000
_cell.length_c   1.000
_cell.angle_alpha   90.00
_cell.angle_beta   90.00
_cell.angle_gamma   90.00
#
_symmetry.space_group_name_H-M   'P 1'
#
loop_
_entity.id
_entity.type
_entity.pdbx_description
1 polymer ?
#
loop_
_entity_poly.entity_id
_entity_poly.type
_entity_poly.pdbx_seq_one_letter_code
_entity_poly.pdbx_strand_id
1 'polypeptide(L)'
;MLKRTSKQLSMFSSLEDMLSHQHPLFQLSNKINWECFENAFSPLYCSTNGRPAHPIRLMCGLLILKHLRNVSDEMVVFQWSENAYYQYFCGGLEFMPKQPCDASDLVHFRNRIGEEGMELILAESIRVNTDYDNEDAINVLLAAAAYNFKRAMRVLLYLIKRISIELVSTNFIPKYSF
;
A
#
# COMPACT_ATOMS: atom_id res chain seq x y z
N MET A 1 -42.65 5.39 -13.10
CA MET A 1 -42.24 6.70 -12.54
C MET A 1 -41.08 6.44 -11.59
N LEU A 2 -39.83 6.73 -11.99
CA LEU A 2 -38.67 6.55 -11.11
C LEU A 2 -38.74 7.61 -10.01
N LYS A 3 -38.97 7.19 -8.76
CA LYS A 3 -38.88 8.09 -7.60
C LYS A 3 -37.43 8.58 -7.52
N ARG A 4 -37.19 9.86 -7.84
CA ARG A 4 -35.95 10.54 -7.48
C ARG A 4 -35.91 10.64 -5.96
N THR A 5 -35.22 9.71 -5.31
CA THR A 5 -34.74 9.91 -3.94
C THR A 5 -33.51 10.82 -4.03
N SER A 6 -33.71 12.13 -4.10
CA SER A 6 -32.64 13.05 -3.76
C SER A 6 -32.41 12.93 -2.26
N LYS A 7 -31.46 12.09 -1.84
CA LYS A 7 -30.82 12.25 -0.53
C LYS A 7 -30.07 13.57 -0.64
N GLN A 8 -30.68 14.65 -0.16
CA GLN A 8 -30.00 15.91 0.02
C GLN A 8 -28.83 15.63 0.96
N LEU A 9 -27.58 15.68 0.44
CA LEU A 9 -26.41 15.58 1.30
C LEU A 9 -26.49 16.75 2.30
N SER A 10 -26.48 16.41 3.58
CA SER A 10 -26.31 17.40 4.65
C SER A 10 -25.01 18.16 4.41
N MET A 11 -24.95 19.45 4.72
CA MET A 11 -23.71 20.25 4.67
C MET A 11 -22.56 19.68 5.53
N PHE A 12 -22.84 18.66 6.34
CA PHE A 12 -21.92 17.99 7.25
C PHE A 12 -21.65 16.51 6.92
N SER A 13 -22.01 16.02 5.73
CA SER A 13 -21.71 14.62 5.37
C SER A 13 -20.23 14.45 5.06
N SER A 14 -19.54 13.63 5.85
CA SER A 14 -18.16 13.23 5.63
C SER A 14 -18.04 12.26 4.44
N LEU A 15 -16.81 12.07 3.94
CA LEU A 15 -16.53 11.05 2.92
C LEU A 15 -16.97 9.65 3.38
N GLU A 16 -16.89 9.36 4.68
CA GLU A 16 -17.36 8.11 5.27
C GLU A 16 -18.84 7.85 4.97
N ASP A 17 -19.68 8.86 5.20
CA ASP A 17 -21.15 8.77 5.05
C ASP A 17 -21.58 8.51 3.60
N MET A 18 -20.72 8.82 2.63
CA MET A 18 -20.99 8.66 1.20
C MET A 18 -20.60 7.27 0.67
N LEU A 19 -19.79 6.52 1.42
CA LEU A 19 -19.22 5.24 0.97
C LEU A 19 -20.06 4.05 1.44
N SER A 20 -19.95 2.94 0.72
CA SER A 20 -20.55 1.69 1.17
C SER A 20 -19.67 1.04 2.24
N HIS A 21 -20.25 0.78 3.41
CA HIS A 21 -19.56 0.11 4.53
C HIS A 21 -19.29 -1.38 4.24
N GLN A 22 -19.93 -1.94 3.22
CA GLN A 22 -19.69 -3.30 2.75
C GLN A 22 -18.48 -3.39 1.79
N HIS A 23 -17.95 -2.26 1.34
CA HIS A 23 -16.83 -2.28 0.41
C HIS A 23 -15.54 -2.78 1.12
N PRO A 24 -14.78 -3.72 0.51
CA PRO A 24 -13.61 -4.30 1.17
C PRO A 24 -12.56 -3.28 1.62
N LEU A 25 -12.28 -2.25 0.83
CA LEU A 25 -11.33 -1.19 1.23
C LEU A 25 -11.83 -0.34 2.39
N PHE A 26 -13.15 -0.15 2.52
CA PHE A 26 -13.73 0.58 3.65
C PHE A 26 -13.52 -0.22 4.94
N GLN A 27 -13.87 -1.51 4.91
CA GLN A 27 -13.68 -2.41 6.04
C GLN A 27 -12.20 -2.55 6.40
N LEU A 28 -11.33 -2.69 5.40
CA LEU A 28 -9.88 -2.76 5.60
C LEU A 28 -9.35 -1.49 6.25
N SER A 29 -9.80 -0.32 5.78
CA SER A 29 -9.43 0.97 6.36
C SER A 29 -9.76 1.06 7.85
N ASN A 30 -10.87 0.46 8.28
CA ASN A 30 -11.29 0.51 9.68
C ASN A 30 -10.69 -0.61 10.55
N LYS A 31 -10.01 -1.59 9.94
CA LYS A 31 -9.31 -2.67 10.64
C LYS A 31 -7.83 -2.40 10.89
N ILE A 32 -7.19 -1.62 10.02
CA ILE A 32 -5.78 -1.24 10.17
C ILE A 32 -5.63 -0.36 11.41
N ASN A 33 -4.67 -0.70 12.26
CA ASN A 33 -4.26 0.11 13.41
C ASN A 33 -3.37 1.26 12.93
N TRP A 34 -3.96 2.32 12.40
CA TRP A 34 -3.21 3.47 11.90
C TRP A 34 -2.37 4.17 12.97
N GLU A 35 -2.79 4.09 14.24
CA GLU A 35 -2.07 4.68 15.37
C GLU A 35 -0.67 4.07 15.55
N CYS A 36 -0.48 2.79 15.20
CA CYS A 36 0.85 2.18 15.27
C CYS A 36 1.84 2.84 14.30
N PHE A 37 1.37 3.23 13.11
CA PHE A 37 2.19 3.96 12.15
C PHE A 37 2.43 5.40 12.58
N GLU A 38 1.41 6.08 13.10
CA GLU A 38 1.56 7.44 13.64
C GLU A 38 2.61 7.46 14.75
N ASN A 39 2.53 6.54 15.71
CA ASN A 39 3.48 6.44 16.82
C ASN A 39 4.90 6.09 16.35
N ALA A 40 5.03 5.16 15.40
CA ALA A 40 6.34 4.74 14.90
C ALA A 40 7.01 5.79 14.01
N PHE A 41 6.24 6.49 13.18
CA PHE A 41 6.79 7.36 12.15
C PHE A 41 6.78 8.84 12.51
N SER A 42 5.95 9.29 13.46
CA SER A 42 5.96 10.69 13.92
C SER A 42 7.33 11.20 14.38
N PRO A 43 8.15 10.41 15.13
CA PRO A 43 9.49 10.84 15.53
C PRO A 43 10.45 11.10 14.36
N LEU A 44 10.15 10.58 13.16
CA LEU A 44 10.95 10.80 11.95
C LEU A 44 10.69 12.17 11.30
N TYR A 45 9.76 12.95 11.85
CA TYR A 45 9.37 14.26 11.37
C TYR A 45 9.77 15.37 12.34
N CYS A 46 10.23 16.49 11.80
CA CYS A 46 10.46 17.69 12.59
C CYS A 46 9.15 18.47 12.73
N SER A 47 8.73 18.75 13.96
CA SER A 47 7.50 19.51 14.24
C SER A 47 7.63 21.02 14.05
N THR A 48 8.86 21.54 14.01
CA THR A 48 9.13 23.00 14.13
C THR A 48 9.83 23.63 12.93
N ASN A 49 10.22 22.84 11.91
CA ASN A 49 10.99 23.37 10.79
C ASN A 49 10.60 22.74 9.45
N GLY A 50 10.66 23.54 8.39
CA GLY A 50 10.41 23.12 7.01
C GLY A 50 8.94 23.12 6.59
N ARG A 51 8.68 22.54 5.42
CA ARG A 51 7.32 22.34 4.90
C ARG A 51 6.61 21.27 5.75
N PRO A 52 5.33 21.47 6.12
CA PRO A 52 4.55 20.46 6.81
C PRO A 52 4.61 19.12 6.07
N ALA A 53 4.85 18.05 6.81
CA ALA A 53 4.84 16.70 6.26
C ALA A 53 3.42 16.31 5.84
N HIS A 54 3.34 15.41 4.86
CA HIS A 54 2.09 14.74 4.53
C HIS A 54 1.64 13.87 5.72
N PRO A 55 0.31 13.69 5.93
CA PRO A 55 -0.20 12.78 6.95
C PRO A 55 0.38 11.36 6.80
N ILE A 56 0.77 10.73 7.92
CA ILE A 56 1.39 9.40 7.89
C ILE A 56 0.42 8.36 7.31
N ARG A 57 -0.87 8.42 7.70
CA ARG A 57 -1.92 7.57 7.10
C ARG A 57 -2.03 7.72 5.58
N LEU A 58 -1.87 8.93 5.03
CA LEU A 58 -1.90 9.13 3.58
C LEU A 58 -0.76 8.36 2.92
N MET A 59 0.46 8.53 3.42
CA MET A 59 1.66 7.92 2.85
C MET A 59 1.66 6.40 2.98
N CYS A 60 1.33 5.87 4.16
CA CYS A 60 1.19 4.43 4.39
C CYS A 60 0.07 3.84 3.54
N GLY A 61 -1.08 4.52 3.48
CA GLY A 61 -2.22 4.11 2.68
C GLY A 61 -1.88 3.99 1.20
N LEU A 62 -1.15 4.95 0.63
CA LEU A 62 -0.69 4.90 -0.76
C LEU A 62 0.28 3.76 -1.02
N LEU A 63 1.22 3.48 -0.11
CA LEU A 63 2.11 2.31 -0.23
C LEU A 63 1.33 1.00 -0.21
N ILE A 64 0.39 0.85 0.72
CA ILE A 64 -0.45 -0.34 0.81
C ILE A 64 -1.29 -0.50 -0.47
N LEU A 65 -1.97 0.56 -0.92
CA LEU A 65 -2.78 0.54 -2.15
C LEU A 65 -1.94 0.21 -3.39
N LYS A 66 -0.72 0.74 -3.48
CA LYS A 66 0.23 0.44 -4.56
C LYS A 66 0.48 -1.07 -4.63
N HIS A 67 0.75 -1.71 -3.50
CA HIS A 67 1.00 -3.14 -3.42
C HIS A 67 -0.25 -3.98 -3.65
N LEU A 68 -1.40 -3.56 -3.09
CA LEU A 68 -2.70 -4.21 -3.28
C LEU A 68 -3.14 -4.25 -4.74
N ARG A 69 -2.85 -3.17 -5.49
CA ARG A 69 -3.24 -3.03 -6.90
C ARG A 69 -2.14 -3.38 -7.88
N ASN A 70 -0.91 -3.61 -7.40
CA ASN A 70 0.27 -3.89 -8.21
C ASN A 70 0.47 -2.82 -9.30
N VAL A 71 0.52 -1.56 -8.87
CA VAL A 71 0.70 -0.37 -9.73
C VAL A 71 1.97 0.40 -9.36
N SER A 72 2.34 1.40 -10.17
CA SER A 72 3.49 2.29 -9.87
C SER A 72 3.14 3.39 -8.85
N ASP A 73 4.14 4.14 -8.39
CA ASP A 73 3.93 5.30 -7.50
C ASP A 73 3.07 6.38 -8.20
N GLU A 74 3.33 6.65 -9.47
CA GLU A 74 2.59 7.62 -10.27
C GLU A 74 1.14 7.19 -10.45
N MET A 75 0.92 5.90 -10.74
CA MET A 75 -0.41 5.38 -10.99
C MET A 75 -1.26 5.32 -9.72
N VAL A 76 -0.70 4.98 -8.56
CA VAL A 76 -1.48 4.99 -7.30
C VAL A 76 -1.88 6.42 -6.92
N VAL A 77 -0.98 7.39 -7.08
CA VAL A 77 -1.25 8.82 -6.82
C VAL A 77 -2.32 9.36 -7.79
N PHE A 78 -2.26 8.97 -9.06
CA PHE A 78 -3.29 9.29 -10.05
C PHE A 78 -4.65 8.67 -9.68
N GLN A 79 -4.71 7.36 -9.44
CA GLN A 79 -5.96 6.66 -9.10
C GLN A 79 -6.57 7.16 -7.79
N TRP A 80 -5.76 7.61 -6.83
CA TRP A 80 -6.24 8.23 -5.59
C TRP A 80 -7.14 9.43 -5.87
N SER A 81 -6.78 10.27 -6.86
CA SER A 81 -7.55 11.46 -7.22
C SER A 81 -8.92 11.14 -7.86
N GLU A 82 -9.07 9.94 -8.40
CA GLU A 82 -10.29 9.49 -9.09
C GLU A 82 -11.16 8.57 -8.21
N ASN A 83 -10.67 8.11 -7.06
CA ASN A 83 -11.30 7.03 -6.30
C ASN A 83 -11.55 7.39 -4.82
N ALA A 84 -12.82 7.65 -4.48
CA ALA A 84 -13.24 8.00 -3.12
C ALA A 84 -12.86 6.97 -2.05
N TYR A 85 -12.83 5.67 -2.38
CA TYR A 85 -12.39 4.63 -1.43
C TYR A 85 -10.89 4.72 -1.15
N TYR A 86 -10.07 5.11 -2.13
CA TYR A 86 -8.63 5.30 -1.91
C TYR A 86 -8.38 6.51 -1.01
N GLN A 87 -9.16 7.58 -1.23
CA GLN A 87 -9.07 8.78 -0.39
C GLN A 87 -9.44 8.47 1.06
N TYR A 88 -10.57 7.80 1.29
CA TYR A 88 -10.98 7.38 2.63
C TYR A 88 -9.96 6.42 3.28
N PHE A 89 -9.47 5.43 2.53
CA PHE A 89 -8.44 4.52 3.00
C PHE A 89 -7.20 5.26 3.52
N CYS A 90 -6.76 6.26 2.76
CA CYS A 90 -5.66 7.17 3.09
C CYS A 90 -6.00 8.26 4.14
N GLY A 91 -7.20 8.25 4.73
CA GLY A 91 -7.59 9.21 5.79
C GLY A 91 -8.22 10.51 5.29
N GLY A 92 -8.64 10.58 4.03
CA GLY A 92 -9.39 11.70 3.48
C GLY A 92 -10.77 11.83 4.13
N LEU A 93 -11.13 13.06 4.52
CA LEU A 93 -12.42 13.39 5.13
C LEU A 93 -13.46 13.88 4.10
N GLU A 94 -12.98 14.35 2.95
CA GLU A 94 -13.76 14.87 1.84
C GLU A 94 -13.16 14.39 0.52
N PHE A 95 -13.97 14.35 -0.53
CA PHE A 95 -13.47 13.97 -1.85
C PHE A 95 -12.70 15.12 -2.50
N MET A 96 -11.44 14.88 -2.83
CA MET A 96 -10.51 15.81 -3.46
C MET A 96 -10.11 15.27 -4.85
N PRO A 97 -10.62 15.85 -5.96
CA PRO A 97 -10.30 15.41 -7.33
C PRO A 97 -8.93 15.94 -7.79
N LYS A 98 -7.89 15.74 -6.98
CA LYS A 98 -6.51 16.15 -7.26
C LYS A 98 -5.55 15.16 -6.61
N GLN A 99 -4.39 14.99 -7.20
CA GLN A 99 -3.31 14.19 -6.62
C GLN A 99 -2.93 14.72 -5.23
N PRO A 100 -2.75 13.83 -4.24
CA PRO A 100 -2.49 14.24 -2.85
C PRO A 100 -1.04 14.66 -2.63
N CYS A 101 -0.11 14.13 -3.42
CA CYS A 101 1.34 14.35 -3.32
C CYS A 101 2.01 14.10 -4.68
N ASP A 102 3.31 14.40 -4.79
CA ASP A 102 4.10 13.98 -5.94
C ASP A 102 4.49 12.50 -5.79
N ALA A 103 4.62 11.76 -6.89
CA ALA A 103 5.01 10.34 -6.83
C ALA A 103 6.37 10.12 -6.16
N SER A 104 7.31 11.07 -6.30
CA SER A 104 8.61 11.03 -5.63
C SER A 104 8.51 11.13 -4.11
N ASP A 105 7.43 11.72 -3.56
CA ASP A 105 7.20 11.76 -2.11
C ASP A 105 7.09 10.34 -1.53
N LEU A 106 6.58 9.37 -2.29
CA LEU A 106 6.53 7.97 -1.87
C LEU A 106 7.92 7.34 -1.82
N VAL A 107 8.84 7.73 -2.71
CA VAL A 107 10.25 7.31 -2.65
C VAL A 107 10.91 7.88 -1.41
N HIS A 108 10.75 9.19 -1.17
CA HIS A 108 11.30 9.86 -0.01
C HIS A 108 10.75 9.30 1.30
N PHE A 109 9.46 8.98 1.34
CA PHE A 109 8.84 8.38 2.51
C PHE A 109 9.40 6.98 2.81
N ARG A 110 9.54 6.11 1.81
CA ARG A 110 10.17 4.79 1.98
C ARG A 110 11.61 4.91 2.49
N ASN A 111 12.39 5.83 1.93
CA ASN A 111 13.75 6.07 2.39
C ASN A 111 13.80 6.60 3.83
N ARG A 112 12.81 7.41 4.24
CA ARG A 112 12.72 7.94 5.60
C ARG A 112 12.39 6.87 6.64
N ILE A 113 11.42 6.00 6.36
CA ILE A 113 10.99 4.95 7.29
C ILE A 113 11.91 3.73 7.28
N GLY A 114 12.71 3.56 6.21
CA GLY A 114 13.68 2.47 6.08
C GLY A 114 13.03 1.09 5.97
N GLU A 115 13.87 0.05 6.08
CA GLU A 115 13.42 -1.35 6.04
C GLU A 115 12.51 -1.68 7.23
N GLU A 116 12.88 -1.25 8.45
CA GLU A 116 12.09 -1.46 9.67
C GLU A 116 10.67 -0.89 9.56
N GLY A 117 10.51 0.30 8.97
CA GLY A 117 9.19 0.88 8.74
C GLY A 117 8.38 0.14 7.68
N MET A 118 9.03 -0.38 6.63
CA MET A 118 8.35 -1.24 5.64
C MET A 118 7.93 -2.58 6.24
N GLU A 119 8.73 -3.17 7.12
CA GLU A 119 8.38 -4.37 7.87
C GLU A 119 7.18 -4.13 8.79
N LEU A 120 7.09 -2.98 9.45
CA LEU A 120 5.93 -2.63 10.27
C LEU A 120 4.64 -2.56 9.44
N ILE A 121 4.68 -1.92 8.25
CA ILE A 121 3.54 -1.87 7.32
C ILE A 121 3.12 -3.29 6.88
N LEU A 122 4.10 -4.16 6.60
CA LEU A 122 3.85 -5.55 6.25
C LEU A 122 3.26 -6.36 7.42
N ALA A 123 3.82 -6.22 8.62
CA ALA A 123 3.37 -6.90 9.83
C ALA A 123 1.91 -6.56 10.13
N GLU A 124 1.54 -5.29 10.02
CA GLU A 124 0.17 -4.84 10.21
C GLU A 124 -0.77 -5.40 9.12
N SER A 125 -0.29 -5.47 7.87
CA SER A 125 -1.05 -6.10 6.78
C SER A 125 -1.30 -7.60 7.03
N ILE A 126 -0.34 -8.30 7.64
CA ILE A 126 -0.49 -9.71 8.04
C ILE A 126 -1.47 -9.85 9.19
N ARG A 127 -1.34 -9.03 10.23
CA ARG A 127 -2.24 -9.02 11.41
C ARG A 127 -3.70 -8.86 10.99
N VAL A 128 -3.98 -7.88 10.13
CA VAL A 128 -5.34 -7.62 9.62
C VAL A 128 -5.89 -8.80 8.82
N ASN A 129 -5.03 -9.61 8.19
CA ASN A 129 -5.43 -10.82 7.48
C ASN A 129 -5.66 -12.02 8.39
N THR A 130 -4.96 -12.12 9.53
CA THR A 130 -5.10 -13.25 10.47
C THR A 130 -6.33 -13.16 11.37
N ASP A 131 -6.93 -11.97 11.51
CA ASP A 131 -8.15 -11.75 12.30
C ASP A 131 -9.45 -12.19 11.57
N TYR A 132 -9.36 -13.10 10.60
CA TYR A 132 -10.48 -13.61 9.81
C TYR A 132 -10.74 -15.11 10.03
N ASP A 133 -11.94 -15.42 10.52
CA ASP A 133 -12.62 -16.73 10.42
C ASP A 133 -13.52 -16.84 9.15
N ASN A 134 -13.48 -15.88 8.21
CA ASN A 134 -14.36 -15.87 7.02
C ASN A 134 -13.58 -15.69 5.69
N GLU A 135 -13.78 -16.65 4.78
CA GLU A 135 -12.94 -16.98 3.60
C GLU A 135 -12.92 -15.97 2.44
N ASP A 136 -13.86 -15.01 2.36
CA ASP A 136 -14.08 -14.28 1.09
C ASP A 136 -13.17 -13.06 0.87
N ALA A 137 -12.76 -12.34 1.93
CA ALA A 137 -11.85 -11.19 1.83
C ALA A 137 -10.37 -11.60 1.84
N ILE A 138 -10.07 -12.71 2.50
CA ILE A 138 -8.79 -13.43 2.57
C ILE A 138 -8.25 -13.65 1.15
N ASN A 139 -9.11 -14.05 0.21
CA ASN A 139 -8.70 -14.40 -1.15
C ASN A 139 -8.13 -13.23 -1.96
N VAL A 140 -8.53 -11.98 -1.75
CA VAL A 140 -8.07 -10.88 -2.60
C VAL A 140 -6.66 -10.40 -2.21
N LEU A 141 -6.43 -10.23 -0.91
CA LEU A 141 -5.14 -9.80 -0.37
C LEU A 141 -4.09 -10.92 -0.43
N LEU A 142 -4.49 -12.16 -0.11
CA LEU A 142 -3.62 -13.31 -0.29
C LEU A 142 -3.42 -13.67 -1.77
N ALA A 143 -4.41 -13.49 -2.66
CA ALA A 143 -4.13 -13.66 -4.09
C ALA A 143 -3.20 -12.58 -4.61
N ALA A 144 -3.31 -11.32 -4.16
CA ALA A 144 -2.38 -10.26 -4.52
C ALA A 144 -0.97 -10.55 -3.97
N ALA A 145 -0.85 -10.95 -2.71
CA ALA A 145 0.41 -11.34 -2.09
C ALA A 145 1.00 -12.60 -2.75
N ALA A 146 0.22 -13.66 -2.95
CA ALA A 146 0.64 -14.89 -3.62
C ALA A 146 0.99 -14.66 -5.09
N TYR A 147 0.29 -13.77 -5.79
CA TYR A 147 0.66 -13.34 -7.14
C TYR A 147 2.01 -12.61 -7.13
N ASN A 148 2.22 -11.70 -6.18
CA ASN A 148 3.48 -10.99 -6.00
C ASN A 148 4.63 -11.93 -5.64
N PHE A 149 4.42 -12.90 -4.74
CA PHE A 149 5.38 -13.97 -4.42
C PHE A 149 5.65 -14.86 -5.64
N LYS A 150 4.62 -15.28 -6.38
CA LYS A 150 4.77 -16.08 -7.60
C LYS A 150 5.54 -15.34 -8.68
N ARG A 151 5.35 -14.02 -8.80
CA ARG A 151 6.10 -13.16 -9.72
C ARG A 151 7.55 -13.00 -9.27
N ALA A 152 7.80 -12.77 -7.98
CA ALA A 152 9.13 -12.70 -7.40
C ALA A 152 9.90 -14.03 -7.56
N MET A 153 9.26 -15.16 -7.31
CA MET A 153 9.84 -16.50 -7.49
C MET A 153 10.19 -16.79 -8.95
N ARG A 154 9.39 -16.33 -9.93
CA ARG A 154 9.73 -16.46 -11.35
C ARG A 154 10.96 -15.66 -11.73
N VAL A 155 11.08 -14.43 -11.22
CA VAL A 155 12.26 -13.58 -11.45
C VAL A 155 13.50 -14.20 -10.81
N LEU A 156 13.39 -14.68 -9.56
CA LEU A 156 14.46 -15.39 -8.87
C LEU A 156 14.90 -16.64 -9.63
N LEU A 157 13.96 -17.47 -10.09
CA LEU A 157 14.25 -18.65 -10.91
C LEU A 157 14.94 -18.30 -12.23
N TYR A 158 14.54 -17.21 -12.88
CA TYR A 158 15.20 -16.73 -14.09
C TYR A 158 16.64 -16.28 -13.82
N LEU A 159 16.86 -15.53 -12.73
CA LEU A 159 18.19 -15.10 -12.31
C LEU A 159 19.08 -16.30 -11.94
N ILE A 160 18.57 -17.26 -11.18
CA ILE A 160 19.29 -18.49 -10.83
C ILE A 160 19.66 -19.25 -12.11
N LYS A 161 18.72 -19.47 -13.03
CA LYS A 161 19.02 -20.15 -14.31
C LYS A 161 20.07 -19.41 -15.12
N ARG A 162 20.00 -18.07 -15.18
CA ARG A 162 20.97 -17.25 -15.91
C ARG A 162 22.36 -17.34 -15.29
N ILE A 163 22.46 -17.25 -13.96
CA ILE A 163 23.72 -17.41 -13.22
C ILE A 163 24.26 -18.83 -13.40
N SER A 164 23.42 -19.86 -13.32
CA SER A 164 23.84 -21.25 -13.55
C SER A 164 24.39 -21.46 -14.97
N ILE A 165 23.76 -20.87 -15.99
CA ILE A 165 24.26 -20.93 -17.37
C ILE A 165 25.59 -20.19 -17.49
N GLU A 166 25.72 -19.00 -16.92
CA GLU A 166 26.98 -18.24 -16.90
C GLU A 166 28.10 -19.02 -16.19
N LEU A 167 27.83 -19.60 -15.02
CA LEU A 167 28.79 -20.41 -14.26
C LEU A 167 29.21 -21.69 -15.00
N VAL A 168 28.30 -22.35 -15.71
CA VAL A 168 28.60 -23.52 -16.55
C VAL A 168 29.41 -23.09 -17.80
N SER A 169 29.08 -21.95 -18.40
CA SER A 169 29.80 -21.43 -19.57
C SER A 169 31.21 -20.91 -19.24
N THR A 170 31.47 -20.53 -17.99
CA THR A 170 32.75 -19.96 -17.54
C THR A 170 33.74 -21.01 -17.01
N ASN A 171 33.39 -22.30 -16.95
CA ASN A 171 34.26 -23.41 -16.52
C ASN A 171 35.22 -22.99 -15.39
N PHE A 172 34.69 -22.83 -14.17
CA PHE A 172 35.54 -22.73 -12.99
C PHE A 172 36.30 -24.06 -12.82
N ILE A 173 37.49 -24.13 -13.42
CA ILE A 173 38.51 -25.13 -13.08
C ILE A 173 39.07 -24.68 -11.72
N PRO A 174 38.86 -25.43 -10.62
CA PRO A 174 39.50 -25.11 -9.37
C PRO A 174 41.01 -25.30 -9.56
N LYS A 175 41.76 -24.20 -9.60
CA LYS A 175 43.22 -24.24 -9.51
C LYS A 175 43.63 -24.58 -8.07
N TYR A 176 43.46 -25.84 -7.69
CA TYR A 176 44.14 -26.40 -6.52
C TYR A 176 44.77 -27.72 -6.94
N SER A 177 46.03 -27.60 -7.38
CA SER A 177 46.98 -28.70 -7.50
C SER A 177 47.52 -29.00 -6.09
N PHE A 178 47.39 -30.25 -5.66
CA PHE A 178 48.33 -30.93 -4.77
C PHE A 178 48.61 -32.30 -5.37
#